data_AF-A0A1I9G9R5-F1
#
_entry.id   AF-A0A1I9G9R5-F1
#
_cell.length_a   1.000
_cell.length_b   1.000
_cell.length_c   1.000
_cell.angle_alpha   90.00
_cell.angle_beta   90.00
_cell.angle_gamma   90.00
#
_symmetry.space_group_name_H-M   'P 1'
#
loop_
_entity.id
_entity.type
_entity.pdbx_description
1 polymer ?
#
loop_
_entity_poly.entity_id
_entity_poly.type
_entity_poly.pdbx_seq_one_letter_code
_entity_poly.pdbx_strand_id
1 'polypeptide(L)'
;RSASMSDKIHDNSNQDLLHKLLNPPHDKCSKVYETWFSQLLVGFVPLAKLDRVIRFHLMTCLQLIGILFRSLDYYIHFPSCVAKKYFENEFSFIRHTADQELVDIMETCPLKTVTGDNADNELYNELLRELRDQFARLGDGRAIVFVSTRYFAGKLAEELNKDESLHMLNAKSDFITGTFHYGICIFKAKKKNGISVDKIILIFKKPR
;
A
#
# COMPACT_ATOMS: atom_id res chain seq x y z
N ARG A 1 -12.99 -41.85 29.74
CA ARG A 1 -11.76 -41.01 29.62
C ARG A 1 -12.22 -39.60 29.28
N SER A 2 -12.19 -38.69 30.24
CA SER A 2 -12.63 -37.29 30.12
C SER A 2 -11.53 -36.48 29.42
N ALA A 3 -11.84 -35.85 28.29
CA ALA A 3 -10.93 -34.90 27.65
C ALA A 3 -10.67 -33.72 28.61
N SER A 4 -9.38 -33.34 28.75
CA SER A 4 -8.93 -32.20 29.56
C SER A 4 -9.61 -30.91 29.08
N MET A 5 -9.97 -30.00 29.99
CA MET A 5 -10.54 -28.70 29.61
C MET A 5 -9.60 -27.89 28.71
N SER A 6 -8.29 -28.11 28.81
CA SER A 6 -7.29 -27.55 27.90
C SER A 6 -7.49 -27.99 26.45
N ASP A 7 -7.86 -29.26 26.24
CA ASP A 7 -8.08 -29.80 24.90
C ASP A 7 -9.38 -29.23 24.29
N LYS A 8 -10.43 -29.03 25.10
CA LYS A 8 -11.70 -28.43 24.63
C LYS A 8 -11.58 -26.96 24.23
N ILE A 9 -10.79 -26.17 24.97
CA ILE A 9 -10.53 -24.75 24.62
C ILE A 9 -9.73 -24.65 23.31
N HIS A 10 -8.84 -25.61 23.06
CA HIS A 10 -8.01 -25.63 21.85
C HIS A 10 -8.74 -26.14 20.61
N ASP A 11 -9.61 -27.14 20.74
CA ASP A 11 -10.45 -27.61 19.62
C ASP A 11 -11.36 -26.49 19.09
N ASN A 12 -11.90 -25.65 19.98
CA ASN A 12 -12.68 -24.47 19.59
C ASN A 12 -11.84 -23.42 18.83
N SER A 13 -10.55 -23.27 19.18
CA SER A 13 -9.64 -22.31 18.52
C SER A 13 -9.31 -22.73 17.08
N ASN A 14 -9.04 -24.03 16.85
CA ASN A 14 -8.76 -24.54 15.51
C ASN A 14 -10.01 -24.50 14.60
N GLN A 15 -11.20 -24.74 15.17
CA GLN A 15 -12.46 -24.59 14.44
C GLN A 15 -12.75 -23.13 14.05
N ASP A 16 -12.47 -22.16 14.94
CA ASP A 16 -12.63 -20.73 14.63
C ASP A 16 -11.64 -20.27 13.54
N LEU A 17 -10.38 -20.73 13.60
CA LEU A 17 -9.40 -20.50 12.53
C LEU A 17 -9.90 -21.06 11.18
N LEU A 18 -10.34 -22.31 11.15
CA LEU A 18 -10.83 -22.95 9.92
C LEU A 18 -12.05 -22.20 9.37
N HIS A 19 -13.00 -21.84 10.22
CA HIS A 19 -14.17 -21.06 9.83
C HIS A 19 -13.77 -19.72 9.19
N LYS A 20 -12.79 -19.01 9.77
CA LYS A 20 -12.30 -17.74 9.22
C LYS A 20 -11.57 -17.90 7.89
N LEU A 21 -10.80 -18.98 7.70
CA LEU A 21 -10.13 -19.28 6.44
C LEU A 21 -11.13 -19.60 5.32
N LEU A 22 -12.21 -20.31 5.65
CA LEU A 22 -13.24 -20.70 4.68
C LEU A 22 -14.23 -19.56 4.34
N ASN A 23 -14.27 -18.50 5.13
CA ASN A 23 -15.19 -17.37 4.95
C ASN A 23 -14.43 -16.04 4.83
N PRO A 24 -13.60 -15.85 3.79
CA PRO A 24 -12.92 -14.58 3.57
C PRO A 24 -13.94 -13.48 3.20
N PRO A 25 -13.72 -12.22 3.61
CA PRO A 25 -14.56 -11.11 3.14
C PRO A 25 -14.58 -11.03 1.61
N HIS A 26 -15.76 -10.74 1.05
CA HIS A 26 -15.97 -10.69 -0.40
C HIS A 26 -15.20 -9.55 -1.07
N ASP A 27 -15.28 -8.33 -0.52
CA ASP A 27 -14.61 -7.15 -1.06
C ASP A 27 -13.12 -7.16 -0.74
N LYS A 28 -12.31 -7.46 -1.76
CA LYS A 28 -10.84 -7.56 -1.69
C LYS A 28 -10.13 -6.22 -1.60
N CYS A 29 -10.83 -5.11 -1.78
CA CYS A 29 -10.29 -3.76 -1.60
C CYS A 29 -10.63 -3.18 -0.21
N SER A 30 -11.49 -3.84 0.55
CA SER A 30 -11.98 -3.31 1.82
C SER A 30 -10.94 -3.37 2.95
N LYS A 31 -11.05 -2.43 3.90
CA LYS A 31 -10.31 -2.48 5.16
C LYS A 31 -10.66 -3.73 6.00
N VAL A 32 -11.86 -4.27 5.82
CA VAL A 32 -12.31 -5.51 6.45
C VAL A 32 -11.48 -6.69 5.95
N TYR A 33 -11.21 -6.76 4.64
CA TYR A 33 -10.34 -7.78 4.06
C TYR A 33 -8.89 -7.64 4.54
N GLU A 34 -8.37 -6.40 4.62
CA GLU A 34 -7.05 -6.15 5.22
C GLU A 34 -6.94 -6.66 6.65
N THR A 35 -7.96 -6.34 7.46
CA THR A 35 -8.03 -6.74 8.86
C THR A 35 -8.11 -8.26 9.00
N TRP A 36 -8.89 -8.92 8.13
CA TRP A 36 -9.07 -10.37 8.12
C TRP A 36 -7.73 -11.11 7.94
N PHE A 37 -6.98 -10.85 6.86
CA PHE A 37 -5.72 -11.57 6.65
C PHE A 37 -4.65 -11.18 7.67
N SER A 38 -4.63 -9.91 8.11
CA SER A 38 -3.66 -9.43 9.10
C SER A 38 -3.85 -10.09 10.47
N GLN A 39 -5.10 -10.21 10.91
CA GLN A 39 -5.43 -10.90 12.15
C GLN A 39 -5.13 -12.39 12.06
N LEU A 40 -5.43 -13.03 10.92
CA LEU A 40 -5.07 -14.43 10.71
C LEU A 40 -3.56 -14.64 10.80
N LEU A 41 -2.77 -13.79 10.14
CA LEU A 41 -1.32 -13.90 10.07
C LEU A 41 -0.64 -13.70 11.43
N VAL A 42 -1.10 -12.73 12.23
CA VAL A 42 -0.42 -12.34 13.48
C VAL A 42 -1.07 -12.96 14.72
N GLY A 43 -2.38 -13.14 14.72
CA GLY A 43 -3.16 -13.49 15.91
C GLY A 43 -3.68 -14.92 15.93
N PHE A 44 -4.06 -15.52 14.79
CA PHE A 44 -4.66 -16.85 14.78
C PHE A 44 -3.67 -17.96 14.41
N VAL A 45 -3.05 -17.88 13.23
CA VAL A 45 -2.19 -18.95 12.71
C VAL A 45 -0.98 -19.25 13.61
N PRO A 46 -0.27 -18.25 14.18
CA PRO A 46 0.86 -18.52 15.07
C PRO A 46 0.47 -19.23 16.37
N LEU A 47 -0.75 -18.96 16.87
CA LEU A 47 -1.24 -19.50 18.15
C LEU A 47 -2.00 -20.83 17.98
N ALA A 48 -2.35 -21.20 16.75
CA ALA A 48 -3.08 -22.42 16.47
C ALA A 48 -2.22 -23.68 16.64
N LYS A 49 -2.86 -24.76 17.11
CA LYS A 49 -2.24 -26.08 17.28
C LYS A 49 -2.21 -26.79 15.92
N LEU A 50 -1.31 -26.32 15.07
CA LEU A 50 -1.04 -26.82 13.72
C LEU A 50 0.32 -27.49 13.67
N ASP A 51 0.46 -28.45 12.75
CA ASP A 51 1.78 -28.94 12.36
C ASP A 51 2.64 -27.78 11.83
N ARG A 52 3.96 -27.85 12.05
CA ARG A 52 4.90 -26.80 11.66
C ARG A 52 4.83 -26.49 10.17
N VAL A 53 4.70 -27.50 9.32
CA VAL A 53 4.65 -27.35 7.85
C VAL A 53 3.36 -26.63 7.45
N ILE A 54 2.22 -27.07 7.98
CA ILE A 54 0.91 -26.46 7.71
C ILE A 54 0.89 -25.00 8.17
N ARG A 55 1.39 -24.73 9.38
CA ARG A 55 1.47 -23.37 9.93
C ARG A 55 2.29 -22.47 9.01
N PHE A 56 3.47 -22.93 8.62
CA PHE A 56 4.37 -22.15 7.77
C PHE A 56 3.72 -21.85 6.41
N HIS A 57 3.14 -22.86 5.77
CA HIS A 57 2.44 -22.69 4.50
C HIS A 57 1.29 -21.68 4.60
N LEU A 58 0.43 -21.78 5.63
CA LEU A 58 -0.65 -20.81 5.85
C LEU A 58 -0.13 -19.38 6.05
N MET A 59 0.95 -19.22 6.82
CA MET A 59 1.57 -17.90 7.01
C MET A 59 2.10 -17.34 5.69
N THR A 60 2.78 -18.15 4.88
CA THR A 60 3.27 -17.74 3.55
C THR A 60 2.11 -17.32 2.66
N CYS A 61 1.02 -18.10 2.59
CA CYS A 61 -0.18 -17.73 1.82
C CYS A 61 -0.75 -16.38 2.27
N LEU A 62 -0.87 -16.15 3.57
CA LEU A 62 -1.39 -14.89 4.11
C LEU A 62 -0.45 -13.70 3.84
N GLN A 63 0.87 -13.92 3.84
CA GLN A 63 1.84 -12.91 3.44
C GLN A 63 1.70 -12.55 1.95
N LEU A 64 1.56 -13.56 1.07
CA LEU A 64 1.35 -13.34 -0.36
C LEU A 64 0.02 -12.61 -0.64
N ILE A 65 -1.06 -12.94 0.09
CA ILE A 65 -2.32 -12.17 0.06
C ILE A 65 -2.07 -10.72 0.46
N GLY A 66 -1.27 -10.48 1.50
CA GLY A 66 -0.90 -9.13 1.93
C GLY A 66 -0.16 -8.35 0.85
N ILE A 67 0.77 -8.98 0.14
CA ILE A 67 1.48 -8.39 -1.00
C ILE A 67 0.48 -8.02 -2.10
N LEU A 68 -0.38 -8.95 -2.52
CA LEU A 68 -1.38 -8.70 -3.57
C LEU A 68 -2.34 -7.58 -3.19
N PHE A 69 -2.83 -7.56 -1.95
CA PHE A 69 -3.71 -6.52 -1.43
C PHE A 69 -3.04 -5.14 -1.52
N ARG A 70 -1.79 -5.03 -1.08
CA ARG A 70 -1.04 -3.78 -1.12
C ARG A 70 -0.72 -3.37 -2.56
N SER A 71 -0.33 -4.30 -3.43
CA SER A 71 -0.12 -4.04 -4.86
C SER A 71 -1.39 -3.49 -5.53
N LEU A 72 -2.57 -4.01 -5.18
CA LEU A 72 -3.84 -3.48 -5.66
C LEU A 72 -4.10 -2.06 -5.15
N ASP A 73 -3.86 -1.81 -3.86
CA ASP A 73 -3.99 -0.49 -3.25
C ASP A 73 -3.06 0.54 -3.94
N TYR A 74 -1.84 0.12 -4.28
CA TYR A 74 -0.91 0.89 -5.11
C TYR A 74 -1.46 1.18 -6.50
N TYR A 75 -1.99 0.18 -7.18
CA TYR A 75 -2.49 0.30 -8.54
C TYR A 75 -3.66 1.29 -8.63
N ILE A 76 -4.49 1.36 -7.59
CA ILE A 76 -5.61 2.31 -7.51
C ILE A 76 -5.10 3.77 -7.41
N HIS A 77 -4.02 4.02 -6.68
CA HIS A 77 -3.59 5.38 -6.30
C HIS A 77 -2.37 5.91 -7.06
N PHE A 78 -1.60 5.03 -7.68
CA PHE A 78 -0.36 5.35 -8.38
C PHE A 78 -0.34 4.72 -9.78
N PRO A 79 0.55 5.17 -10.68
CA PRO A 79 0.78 4.50 -11.95
C PRO A 79 1.15 3.02 -11.74
N SER A 80 0.76 2.16 -12.69
CA SER A 80 0.93 0.72 -12.55
C SER A 80 2.40 0.30 -12.40
N CYS A 81 3.35 1.08 -12.94
CA CYS A 81 4.77 0.84 -12.78
C CYS A 81 5.20 0.87 -11.30
N VAL A 82 4.55 1.71 -10.48
CA VAL A 82 4.79 1.80 -9.03
C VAL A 82 4.25 0.57 -8.32
N ALA A 83 3.03 0.14 -8.68
CA ALA A 83 2.41 -1.08 -8.14
C ALA A 83 3.19 -2.35 -8.49
N LYS A 84 3.65 -2.44 -9.75
CA LYS A 84 4.51 -3.51 -10.26
C LYS A 84 5.82 -3.57 -9.48
N LYS A 85 6.50 -2.44 -9.33
CA LYS A 85 7.76 -2.37 -8.58
C LYS A 85 7.60 -2.80 -7.12
N TYR A 86 6.51 -2.38 -6.47
CA TYR A 86 6.20 -2.84 -5.11
C TYR A 86 6.00 -4.36 -5.08
N PHE A 87 5.17 -4.90 -5.98
CA PHE A 87 4.92 -6.34 -6.09
C PHE A 87 6.22 -7.14 -6.28
N GLU A 88 7.04 -6.75 -7.24
CA GLU A 88 8.29 -7.46 -7.56
C GLU A 88 9.28 -7.45 -6.39
N ASN A 89 9.42 -6.30 -5.72
CA ASN A 89 10.30 -6.17 -4.57
C ASN A 89 9.86 -7.08 -3.41
N GLU A 90 8.60 -6.98 -2.99
CA GLU A 90 8.09 -7.77 -1.87
C GLU A 90 8.03 -9.26 -2.19
N PHE A 91 7.60 -9.61 -3.41
CA PHE A 91 7.55 -11.00 -3.83
C PHE A 91 8.96 -11.61 -3.91
N SER A 92 9.98 -10.86 -4.37
CA SER A 92 11.36 -11.35 -4.39
C SER A 92 11.87 -11.74 -3.00
N PHE A 93 11.42 -11.03 -1.96
CA PHE A 93 11.78 -11.32 -0.58
C PHE A 93 11.11 -12.59 -0.06
N ILE A 94 9.89 -12.92 -0.48
CA ILE A 94 9.18 -14.12 0.01
C ILE A 94 9.39 -15.33 -0.90
N ARG A 95 9.79 -15.14 -2.16
CA ARG A 95 9.94 -16.20 -3.16
C ARG A 95 10.81 -17.37 -2.69
N HIS A 96 11.86 -17.10 -1.92
CA HIS A 96 12.79 -18.14 -1.46
C HIS A 96 12.23 -19.01 -0.33
N THR A 97 11.15 -18.58 0.33
CA THR A 97 10.47 -19.33 1.39
C THR A 97 9.15 -19.94 0.96
N ALA A 98 8.61 -19.54 -0.20
CA ALA A 98 7.39 -20.10 -0.76
C ALA A 98 7.65 -21.44 -1.46
N ASP A 99 6.65 -22.33 -1.45
CA ASP A 99 6.67 -23.51 -2.29
C ASP A 99 6.50 -23.13 -3.78
N GLN A 100 6.87 -24.06 -4.65
CA GLN A 100 6.90 -23.80 -6.09
C GLN A 100 5.50 -23.49 -6.65
N GLU A 101 4.45 -24.13 -6.14
CA GLU A 101 3.07 -23.90 -6.59
C GLU A 101 2.63 -22.46 -6.31
N LEU A 102 2.89 -21.94 -5.10
CA LEU A 102 2.62 -20.56 -4.75
C LEU A 102 3.45 -19.58 -5.58
N VAL A 103 4.72 -19.93 -5.86
CA VAL A 103 5.56 -19.13 -6.77
C VAL A 103 4.94 -19.07 -8.16
N ASP A 104 4.53 -20.21 -8.72
CA ASP A 104 3.94 -20.29 -10.04
C ASP A 104 2.63 -19.48 -10.12
N ILE A 105 1.77 -19.57 -9.10
CA ILE A 105 0.56 -18.75 -9.00
C ILE A 105 0.91 -17.26 -9.02
N MET A 106 1.89 -16.83 -8.21
CA MET A 106 2.30 -15.42 -8.14
C MET A 106 2.99 -14.94 -9.42
N GLU A 107 3.66 -15.82 -10.16
CA GLU A 107 4.24 -15.54 -11.48
C GLU A 107 3.16 -15.25 -12.54
N THR A 108 1.94 -15.78 -12.39
CA THR A 108 0.80 -15.46 -13.27
C THR A 108 0.18 -14.07 -13.04
N CYS A 109 0.67 -13.31 -12.05
CA CYS A 109 0.12 -12.00 -11.72
C CYS A 109 0.20 -11.04 -12.92
N PRO A 110 -0.93 -10.47 -13.40
CA PRO A 110 -0.96 -9.62 -14.60
C PRO A 110 -0.04 -8.39 -14.51
N LEU A 111 0.25 -7.90 -13.30
CA LEU A 111 1.17 -6.77 -13.08
C LEU A 111 2.58 -7.02 -13.65
N LYS A 112 3.01 -8.28 -13.79
CA LYS A 112 4.31 -8.62 -14.37
C LYS A 112 4.39 -8.31 -15.86
N THR A 113 3.26 -8.44 -16.57
CA THR A 113 3.17 -8.16 -18.01
C THR A 113 2.93 -6.69 -18.33
N VAL A 114 2.61 -5.87 -17.31
CA VAL A 114 2.41 -4.44 -17.51
C VAL A 114 3.76 -3.78 -17.79
N THR A 115 3.90 -3.17 -18.96
CA THR A 115 5.08 -2.38 -19.35
C THR A 115 5.14 -1.05 -18.60
N GLY A 116 3.99 -0.59 -18.07
CA GLY A 116 3.87 0.51 -17.12
C GLY A 116 4.31 1.83 -17.71
N ASP A 117 3.39 2.56 -18.34
CA ASP A 117 3.62 3.97 -18.63
C ASP A 117 3.21 4.79 -17.40
N ASN A 118 3.94 5.87 -17.10
CA ASN A 118 3.63 6.77 -15.98
C ASN A 118 2.25 7.45 -16.12
N ALA A 119 1.62 7.30 -17.30
CA ALA A 119 0.37 7.93 -17.69
C ALA A 119 -0.90 7.09 -17.43
N ASP A 120 -0.81 5.89 -16.89
CA ASP A 120 -1.97 4.98 -16.82
C ASP A 120 -2.87 5.14 -15.57
N ASN A 121 -2.59 6.11 -14.70
CA ASN A 121 -3.45 6.44 -13.57
C ASN A 121 -3.99 7.88 -13.67
N GLU A 122 -5.28 8.01 -14.01
CA GLU A 122 -5.97 9.30 -14.17
C GLU A 122 -5.96 10.13 -12.88
N LEU A 123 -6.15 9.50 -11.72
CA LEU A 123 -6.20 10.18 -10.42
C LEU A 123 -4.88 10.89 -10.13
N TYR A 124 -3.77 10.18 -10.35
CA TYR A 124 -2.40 10.65 -10.19
C TYR A 124 -2.02 11.73 -11.21
N ASN A 125 -2.35 11.52 -12.49
CA ASN A 125 -2.09 12.50 -13.55
C ASN A 125 -2.83 13.82 -13.33
N GLU A 126 -4.06 13.75 -12.86
CA GLU A 126 -4.85 14.92 -12.53
C GLU A 126 -4.25 15.69 -11.34
N LEU A 127 -3.71 14.99 -10.33
CA LEU A 127 -2.97 15.63 -9.23
C LEU A 127 -1.69 16.31 -9.76
N LEU A 128 -0.94 15.63 -10.62
CA LEU A 128 0.26 16.20 -11.26
C LEU A 128 -0.08 17.47 -12.05
N ARG A 129 -1.17 17.45 -12.83
CA ARG A 129 -1.63 18.61 -13.59
C ARG A 129 -1.94 19.79 -12.66
N GLU A 130 -2.74 19.56 -11.62
CA GLU A 130 -3.09 20.62 -10.66
C GLU A 130 -1.83 21.20 -9.98
N LEU A 131 -0.88 20.36 -9.54
CA LEU A 131 0.36 20.83 -8.93
C LEU A 131 1.19 21.68 -9.89
N ARG A 132 1.36 21.22 -11.14
CA ARG A 132 2.10 21.93 -12.19
C ARG A 132 1.47 23.29 -12.49
N ASP A 133 0.15 23.33 -12.66
CA ASP A 133 -0.60 24.56 -12.97
C ASP A 133 -0.50 25.58 -11.83
N GLN A 134 -0.62 25.13 -10.58
CA GLN A 134 -0.51 26.00 -9.41
C GLN A 134 0.91 26.56 -9.25
N PHE A 135 1.95 25.73 -9.37
CA PHE A 135 3.33 26.20 -9.21
C PHE A 135 3.81 27.07 -10.38
N ALA A 136 3.35 26.80 -11.60
CA ALA A 136 3.61 27.66 -12.76
C ALA A 136 3.01 29.07 -12.56
N ARG A 137 1.83 29.18 -11.95
CA ARG A 137 1.15 30.46 -11.71
C ARG A 137 1.72 31.26 -10.53
N LEU A 138 2.11 30.59 -9.45
CA LEU A 138 2.39 31.27 -8.18
C LEU A 138 3.88 31.59 -7.96
N GLY A 139 4.81 30.89 -8.61
CA GLY A 139 6.26 31.16 -8.59
C GLY A 139 6.98 30.95 -7.24
N ASP A 140 6.29 31.17 -6.12
CA ASP A 140 6.63 30.74 -4.77
C ASP A 140 5.34 30.31 -4.08
N GLY A 141 5.28 29.05 -3.65
CA GLY A 141 4.04 28.43 -3.20
C GLY A 141 4.30 27.16 -2.41
N ARG A 142 3.36 26.80 -1.57
CA ARG A 142 3.35 25.57 -0.80
C ARG A 142 2.06 24.83 -1.09
N ALA A 143 2.12 23.52 -1.26
CA ALA A 143 0.92 22.70 -1.34
C ALA A 143 0.91 21.65 -0.24
N ILE A 144 -0.27 21.29 0.22
CA ILE A 144 -0.52 20.25 1.21
C ILE A 144 -1.52 19.29 0.58
N VAL A 145 -1.10 18.04 0.38
CA VAL A 145 -1.94 16.96 -0.15
C VAL A 145 -2.22 15.98 0.97
N PHE A 146 -3.51 15.75 1.25
CA PHE A 146 -3.93 14.75 2.23
C PHE A 146 -4.05 13.38 1.56
N VAL A 147 -3.48 12.37 2.20
CA VAL A 147 -3.56 10.98 1.73
C VAL A 147 -4.02 10.04 2.84
N SER A 148 -4.59 8.92 2.43
CA SER A 148 -5.24 7.94 3.30
C SER A 148 -4.30 7.32 4.34
N THR A 149 -3.00 7.17 4.02
CA THR A 149 -2.03 6.53 4.91
C THR A 149 -0.71 7.28 4.97
N ARG A 150 0.02 7.11 6.08
CA ARG A 150 1.40 7.60 6.24
C ARG A 150 2.34 7.09 5.15
N TYR A 151 2.18 5.81 4.83
CA TYR A 151 2.97 5.14 3.80
C TYR A 151 2.74 5.76 2.42
N PHE A 152 1.49 6.08 2.09
CA PHE A 152 1.16 6.79 0.86
C PHE A 152 1.74 8.20 0.83
N ALA A 153 1.88 8.89 1.96
CA ALA A 153 2.47 10.22 1.96
C ALA A 153 3.95 10.18 1.57
N GLY A 154 4.70 9.25 2.19
CA GLY A 154 6.10 9.02 1.82
C GLY A 154 6.23 8.62 0.36
N LYS A 155 5.40 7.68 -0.09
CA LYS A 155 5.46 7.19 -1.46
C LYS A 155 5.06 8.24 -2.49
N LEU A 156 4.03 9.03 -2.22
CA LEU A 156 3.62 10.13 -3.07
C LEU A 156 4.72 11.19 -3.17
N ALA A 157 5.41 11.51 -2.07
CA ALA A 157 6.53 12.42 -2.09
C ALA A 157 7.69 11.89 -2.95
N GLU A 158 8.02 10.59 -2.83
CA GLU A 158 9.04 9.95 -3.67
C GLU A 158 8.70 10.02 -5.16
N GLU A 159 7.47 9.67 -5.55
CA GLU A 159 7.08 9.66 -6.96
C GLU A 159 6.98 11.07 -7.54
N LEU A 160 6.45 12.04 -6.80
CA LEU A 160 6.34 13.43 -7.26
C LEU A 160 7.70 14.11 -7.38
N ASN A 161 8.69 13.74 -6.56
CA ASN A 161 10.07 14.24 -6.70
C ASN A 161 10.81 13.72 -7.94
N LYS A 162 10.29 12.69 -8.62
CA LYS A 162 10.83 12.21 -9.90
C LYS A 162 10.27 12.96 -11.11
N ASP A 163 9.21 13.76 -10.92
CA ASP A 163 8.57 14.47 -12.01
C ASP A 163 9.45 15.63 -12.51
N GLU A 164 9.88 15.55 -13.77
CA GLU A 164 10.77 16.56 -14.36
C GLU A 164 10.13 17.94 -14.42
N SER A 165 8.81 18.03 -14.66
CA SER A 165 8.11 19.31 -14.75
C SER A 165 8.05 20.01 -13.40
N LEU A 166 7.74 19.28 -12.32
CA LEU A 166 7.82 19.80 -10.96
C LEU A 166 9.25 20.20 -10.57
N HIS A 167 10.25 19.40 -10.98
CA HIS A 167 11.66 19.72 -10.74
C HIS A 167 12.09 21.02 -11.46
N MET A 168 11.66 21.23 -12.71
CA MET A 168 11.90 22.48 -13.46
C MET A 168 11.27 23.70 -12.78
N LEU A 169 10.13 23.51 -12.10
CA LEU A 169 9.46 24.54 -11.29
C LEU A 169 10.11 24.72 -9.90
N ASN A 170 11.22 24.03 -9.63
CA ASN A 170 11.92 24.00 -8.34
C ASN A 170 10.98 23.62 -7.18
N ALA A 171 9.96 22.80 -7.48
CA ALA A 171 9.04 22.24 -6.51
C ALA A 171 9.66 20.97 -5.93
N LYS A 172 9.75 20.90 -4.60
CA LYS A 172 10.17 19.72 -3.86
C LYS A 172 9.06 19.24 -2.95
N SER A 173 8.90 17.93 -2.91
CA SER A 173 7.99 17.25 -2.00
C SER A 173 8.73 16.72 -0.78
N ASP A 174 8.10 16.84 0.37
CA ASP A 174 8.42 16.13 1.60
C ASP A 174 7.13 15.57 2.18
N PHE A 175 7.18 14.82 3.28
CA PHE A 175 5.99 14.31 3.94
C PHE A 175 6.07 14.48 5.45
N ILE A 176 4.95 14.85 6.05
CA ILE A 176 4.77 14.88 7.50
C ILE A 176 3.78 13.78 7.85
N THR A 177 4.16 12.95 8.82
CA THR A 177 3.23 12.00 9.44
C THR A 177 2.92 12.49 10.83
N GLY A 178 1.62 12.64 11.14
CA GLY A 178 1.17 12.90 12.50
C GLY A 178 1.02 11.60 13.28
N THR A 179 0.65 11.71 14.56
CA THR A 179 0.27 10.57 15.41
C THR A 179 -1.00 9.85 14.93
N PHE A 180 -1.74 10.43 13.98
CA PHE A 180 -2.98 9.90 13.40
C PHE A 180 -2.75 9.03 12.15
N HIS A 181 -3.80 8.34 11.67
CA HIS A 181 -3.77 7.37 10.58
C HIS A 181 -3.58 7.97 9.16
N TYR A 182 -3.69 9.30 9.01
CA TYR A 182 -3.53 9.99 7.74
C TYR A 182 -2.09 10.50 7.54
N GLY A 183 -1.66 10.57 6.28
CA GLY A 183 -0.37 11.14 5.89
C GLY A 183 -0.56 12.49 5.21
N ILE A 184 0.41 13.39 5.36
CA ILE A 184 0.42 14.68 4.68
C ILE A 184 1.65 14.74 3.79
N CYS A 185 1.44 15.02 2.50
CA CYS A 185 2.50 15.32 1.56
C CYS A 185 2.60 16.85 1.39
N ILE A 186 3.78 17.42 1.60
CA ILE A 186 4.03 18.85 1.58
C ILE A 186 4.91 19.19 0.40
N PHE A 187 4.47 20.16 -0.40
CA PHE A 187 5.22 20.72 -1.49
C PHE A 187 5.72 22.11 -1.13
N LYS A 188 6.92 22.43 -1.60
CA LYS A 188 7.44 23.79 -1.62
C LYS A 188 8.15 24.05 -2.92
N ALA A 189 7.72 25.07 -3.65
CA ALA A 189 8.45 25.64 -4.77
C ALA A 189 9.12 26.94 -4.32
N LYS A 190 10.40 27.14 -4.63
CA LYS A 190 11.16 28.34 -4.23
C LYS A 190 11.61 29.10 -5.46
N LYS A 191 11.34 30.40 -5.53
CA LYS A 191 11.84 31.24 -6.63
C LYS A 191 13.36 31.42 -6.52
N LYS A 192 14.08 31.32 -7.64
CA LYS A 192 15.56 31.45 -7.67
C LYS A 192 16.06 32.83 -7.22
N ASN A 193 15.28 33.89 -7.41
CA ASN A 193 15.64 35.27 -7.06
C ASN A 193 14.43 36.01 -6.44
N GLY A 194 14.55 36.41 -5.17
CA GLY A 194 13.73 37.48 -4.57
C GLY A 194 12.43 37.07 -3.87
N ILE A 195 12.36 37.45 -2.58
CA ILE A 195 11.24 37.56 -1.63
C ILE A 195 10.14 36.49 -1.75
N SER A 196 10.12 35.61 -0.75
CA SER A 196 9.14 34.56 -0.59
C SER A 196 7.79 35.13 -0.10
N VAL A 197 6.72 34.84 -0.84
CA VAL A 197 5.35 35.14 -0.41
C VAL A 197 4.68 33.79 -0.16
N ASP A 198 4.57 33.42 1.11
CA ASP A 198 4.02 32.12 1.50
C ASP A 198 2.53 32.02 1.16
N LYS A 199 2.20 31.20 0.17
CA LYS A 199 0.81 30.77 -0.11
C LYS A 199 0.69 29.28 0.13
N ILE A 200 -0.24 28.87 1.00
CA ILE A 200 -0.56 27.45 1.26
C ILE A 200 -1.75 27.06 0.39
N ILE A 201 -1.58 26.01 -0.40
CA ILE A 201 -2.58 25.41 -1.28
C ILE A 201 -2.99 24.09 -0.63
N LEU A 202 -4.26 23.93 -0.29
CA LEU A 202 -4.79 22.68 0.23
C LEU A 202 -5.43 21.91 -0.93
N ILE A 203 -4.86 20.76 -1.29
CA ILE A 203 -5.42 19.90 -2.33
C ILE A 203 -6.19 18.78 -1.63
N PHE A 204 -7.51 18.88 -1.68
CA PHE A 204 -8.43 17.83 -1.25
C PHE A 204 -8.89 17.06 -2.47
N LYS A 205 -8.53 15.78 -2.54
CA LYS A 205 -9.15 14.88 -3.52
C LYS A 205 -9.69 13.67 -2.78
N LYS A 206 -11.01 13.57 -2.73
CA LYS A 206 -11.70 12.41 -2.16
C LYS A 206 -11.52 11.24 -3.13
N PRO A 207 -11.01 10.08 -2.70
CA PRO A 207 -11.06 8.88 -3.54
C PRO A 207 -12.55 8.56 -3.78
N ARG A 208 -12.91 8.29 -5.05
CA ARG A 208 -14.26 7.87 -5.43
C ARG A 208 -14.54 6.46 -4.93
#